data_AF-A0A1G3XSC8-F1
#
_entry.id   AF-A0A1G3XSC8-F1
#
_cell.length_a   1.000
_cell.length_b   1.000
_cell.length_c   1.000
_cell.angle_alpha   90.00
_cell.angle_beta   90.00
_cell.angle_gamma   90.00
#
_symmetry.space_group_name_H-M   'P 1'
#
loop_
_entity.id
_entity.type
_entity.pdbx_description
1 polymer ?
#
loop_
_entity_poly.entity_id
_entity_poly.type
_entity_poly.pdbx_seq_one_letter_code
_entity_poly.pdbx_strand_id
1 'polypeptide(L)'
;MSEDFPNRSRRKRLPFFSPFDRELEDYFEEMDRYFEEAFRDIQKNVPKELVRERDLPGGGKVREMGPFVYGYSVTVGPDGKPVVREFGNIKPSLRGREPIELSEKREPLVDVFDEKDQVRIIAELPGVEKENINLNLEDKSLVISVEAPRKYYKKVELPTEVKADSIKASYKNGILDITIKKTGAEKPQGQKIKIE
;
A
#
# COMPACT_ATOMS: atom_id res chain seq x y z
N MET A 1 2.65 -15.50 -33.28
CA MET A 1 1.66 -16.12 -32.38
C MET A 1 0.98 -14.99 -31.64
N SER A 2 -0.20 -14.61 -32.13
CA SER A 2 -1.07 -13.58 -31.56
C SER A 2 -1.89 -14.25 -30.45
N GLU A 3 -1.60 -13.91 -29.20
CA GLU A 3 -2.49 -14.29 -28.10
C GLU A 3 -3.68 -13.33 -28.09
N ASP A 4 -4.83 -13.87 -28.47
CA ASP A 4 -6.15 -13.25 -28.38
C ASP A 4 -6.44 -12.83 -26.93
N PHE A 5 -6.64 -11.53 -26.71
CA PHE A 5 -7.23 -11.01 -25.48
C PHE A 5 -8.70 -11.44 -25.41
N PRO A 6 -9.19 -11.99 -24.29
CA PRO A 6 -10.57 -12.42 -24.19
C PRO A 6 -11.53 -11.22 -24.29
N ASN A 7 -12.39 -11.31 -25.30
CA ASN A 7 -13.51 -10.43 -25.63
C ASN A 7 -14.34 -10.05 -24.38
N ARG A 8 -14.46 -8.74 -24.11
CA ARG A 8 -15.34 -8.15 -23.07
C ARG A 8 -16.82 -8.36 -23.44
N SER A 9 -17.34 -9.58 -23.33
CA SER A 9 -18.77 -9.85 -23.50
C SER A 9 -19.49 -10.05 -22.17
N ARG A 10 -20.29 -9.04 -21.80
CA ARG A 10 -21.45 -9.05 -20.88
C ARG A 10 -21.22 -9.73 -19.51
N ARG A 11 -20.67 -8.98 -18.55
CA ARG A 11 -20.92 -9.24 -17.12
C ARG A 11 -22.40 -8.96 -16.83
N LYS A 12 -23.17 -10.00 -16.48
CA LYS A 12 -24.52 -9.86 -15.95
C LYS A 12 -24.43 -9.04 -14.65
N ARG A 13 -24.99 -7.82 -14.64
CA ARG A 13 -25.05 -6.93 -13.48
C ARG A 13 -25.94 -7.56 -12.40
N LEU A 14 -25.41 -7.70 -11.18
CA LEU A 14 -26.18 -8.06 -9.99
C LEU A 14 -26.96 -6.81 -9.51
N PRO A 15 -28.25 -6.91 -9.16
CA PRO A 15 -29.14 -5.76 -9.06
C PRO A 15 -28.98 -4.89 -7.79
N PHE A 16 -28.02 -5.16 -6.92
CA PHE A 16 -27.89 -4.47 -5.63
C PHE A 16 -26.98 -3.21 -5.64
N PHE A 17 -26.28 -2.88 -6.74
CA PHE A 17 -25.26 -1.80 -6.79
C PHE A 17 -25.41 -0.75 -7.93
N SER A 18 -26.60 -0.61 -8.52
CA SER A 18 -26.75 0.08 -9.83
C SER A 18 -26.36 1.58 -9.94
N PRO A 19 -26.53 2.46 -8.93
CA PRO A 19 -26.07 3.86 -9.03
C PRO A 19 -24.57 3.99 -8.76
N PHE A 20 -24.08 3.22 -7.80
CA PHE A 20 -22.68 3.17 -7.37
C PHE A 20 -21.78 2.63 -8.48
N ASP A 21 -22.25 1.63 -9.24
CA ASP A 21 -21.50 1.04 -10.36
C ASP A 21 -21.13 2.05 -11.45
N ARG A 22 -21.99 3.05 -11.72
CA ARG A 22 -21.71 4.07 -12.75
C ARG A 22 -20.70 5.11 -12.28
N GLU A 23 -20.85 5.60 -11.05
CA GLU A 23 -19.90 6.53 -10.46
C GLU A 23 -18.50 5.91 -10.30
N LEU A 24 -18.46 4.60 -10.00
CA LEU A 24 -17.23 3.82 -9.95
C LEU A 24 -16.64 3.57 -11.36
N GLU A 25 -17.47 3.27 -12.37
CA GLU A 25 -17.05 3.17 -13.78
C GLU A 25 -16.39 4.48 -14.24
N ASP A 26 -17.05 5.63 -14.00
CA ASP A 26 -16.53 6.95 -14.35
C ASP A 26 -15.20 7.26 -13.63
N TYR A 27 -15.09 6.90 -12.34
CA TYR A 27 -13.86 7.04 -11.56
C TYR A 27 -12.71 6.20 -12.13
N PHE A 28 -12.98 4.96 -12.52
CA PHE A 28 -11.96 4.09 -13.14
C PHE A 28 -11.53 4.59 -14.51
N GLU A 29 -12.44 5.08 -15.33
CA GLU A 29 -12.10 5.69 -16.62
C GLU A 29 -11.26 6.97 -16.47
N GLU A 30 -11.48 7.74 -15.39
CA GLU A 30 -10.63 8.88 -15.05
C GLU A 30 -9.23 8.42 -14.61
N MET A 31 -9.15 7.42 -13.73
CA MET A 31 -7.89 6.83 -13.27
C MET A 31 -7.06 6.24 -14.41
N ASP A 32 -7.69 5.52 -15.35
CA ASP A 32 -7.02 4.94 -16.51
C ASP A 32 -6.39 6.03 -17.38
N ARG A 33 -7.10 7.14 -17.63
CA ARG A 33 -6.55 8.29 -18.35
C ARG A 33 -5.37 8.93 -17.63
N TYR A 34 -5.48 9.13 -16.32
CA TYR A 34 -4.35 9.65 -15.52
C TYR A 34 -3.15 8.70 -15.56
N PHE A 35 -3.38 7.40 -15.56
CA PHE A 35 -2.31 6.42 -15.62
C PHE A 35 -1.59 6.45 -16.98
N GLU A 36 -2.33 6.59 -18.09
CA GLU A 36 -1.74 6.74 -19.41
C GLU A 36 -0.89 8.01 -19.53
N GLU A 37 -1.39 9.14 -19.03
CA GLU A 37 -0.65 10.40 -18.96
C GLU A 37 0.59 10.25 -18.08
N ALA A 38 0.44 9.61 -16.91
CA ALA A 38 1.53 9.38 -16.00
C ALA A 38 2.64 8.55 -16.66
N PHE A 39 2.27 7.48 -17.36
CA PHE A 39 3.23 6.62 -18.04
C PHE A 39 4.03 7.35 -19.13
N ARG A 40 3.36 8.23 -19.91
CA ARG A 40 4.03 9.05 -20.93
C ARG A 40 5.08 9.98 -20.35
N ASP A 41 4.81 10.55 -19.17
CA ASP A 41 5.74 11.47 -18.51
C ASP A 41 6.85 10.73 -17.77
N ILE A 42 6.55 9.57 -17.18
CA ILE A 42 7.57 8.66 -16.62
C ILE A 42 8.59 8.32 -17.71
N GLN A 43 8.16 7.93 -18.91
CA GLN A 43 9.08 7.61 -20.02
C GLN A 43 10.08 8.71 -20.35
N LYS A 44 9.71 9.98 -20.14
CA LYS A 44 10.59 11.13 -20.40
C LYS A 44 11.57 11.37 -19.25
N ASN A 45 11.18 11.10 -18.01
CA ASN A 45 11.87 11.54 -16.80
C ASN A 45 12.10 10.40 -15.78
N VAL A 46 12.59 9.23 -16.21
CA VAL A 46 12.88 8.11 -15.30
C VAL A 46 14.11 8.39 -14.42
N PRO A 47 14.01 8.26 -13.08
CA PRO A 47 15.14 8.32 -12.17
C PRO A 47 16.24 7.31 -12.52
N LYS A 48 17.51 7.71 -12.39
CA LYS A 48 18.65 6.84 -12.76
C LYS A 48 18.70 5.56 -11.94
N GLU A 49 18.22 5.62 -10.71
CA GLU A 49 18.14 4.51 -9.75
C GLU A 49 17.19 3.40 -10.23
N LEU A 50 16.23 3.74 -11.08
CA LEU A 50 15.29 2.82 -11.71
C LEU A 50 15.77 2.35 -13.08
N VAL A 51 16.96 2.75 -13.55
CA VAL A 51 17.53 2.32 -14.82
C VAL A 51 18.67 1.35 -14.57
N ARG A 52 18.57 0.14 -15.13
CA ARG A 52 19.64 -0.86 -15.11
C ARG A 52 20.11 -1.13 -16.54
N GLU A 53 21.41 -1.02 -16.77
CA GLU A 53 22.03 -1.43 -18.03
C GLU A 53 22.75 -2.76 -17.84
N ARG A 54 22.61 -3.67 -18.81
CA ARG A 54 23.36 -4.94 -18.85
C ARG A 54 23.95 -5.15 -20.24
N ASP A 55 25.21 -5.55 -20.27
CA ASP A 55 25.90 -5.96 -21.49
C ASP A 55 25.47 -7.38 -21.87
N LEU A 56 25.18 -7.59 -23.14
CA LEU A 56 24.84 -8.90 -23.71
C LEU A 56 26.11 -9.60 -24.21
N PRO A 57 26.16 -10.95 -24.17
CA PRO A 57 27.29 -11.73 -24.68
C PRO A 57 27.65 -11.47 -26.14
N GLY A 58 26.74 -10.89 -26.94
CA GLY A 58 26.93 -10.54 -28.34
C GLY A 58 27.29 -9.07 -28.63
N GLY A 59 27.63 -8.27 -27.62
CA GLY A 59 28.11 -6.89 -27.82
C GLY A 59 27.03 -5.80 -27.91
N GLY A 60 25.81 -6.06 -27.43
CA GLY A 60 24.75 -5.07 -27.28
C GLY A 60 24.48 -4.71 -25.82
N LYS A 61 23.83 -3.57 -25.55
CA LYS A 61 23.35 -3.20 -24.22
C LYS A 61 21.84 -3.30 -24.14
N VAL A 62 21.34 -3.88 -23.05
CA VAL A 62 19.91 -3.85 -22.71
C VAL A 62 19.71 -2.87 -21.57
N ARG A 63 18.77 -1.94 -21.76
CA ARG A 63 18.31 -1.00 -20.74
C ARG A 63 16.98 -1.51 -20.16
N GLU A 64 17.01 -1.89 -18.89
CA GLU A 64 15.83 -2.27 -18.09
C GLU A 64 15.41 -1.07 -17.24
N MET A 65 14.11 -0.75 -17.24
CA MET A 65 13.57 0.41 -16.52
C MET A 65 12.51 -0.05 -15.52
N GLY A 66 12.59 0.47 -14.29
CA GLY A 66 11.68 0.18 -13.20
C GLY A 66 12.20 -0.87 -12.20
N PRO A 67 11.29 -1.60 -11.52
CA PRO A 67 9.85 -1.65 -11.79
C PRO A 67 9.10 -0.40 -11.36
N PHE A 68 8.08 -0.05 -12.15
CA PHE A 68 7.08 0.96 -11.82
C PHE A 68 5.84 0.24 -11.28
N VAL A 69 5.39 0.63 -10.10
CA VAL A 69 4.27 0.04 -9.40
C VAL A 69 3.31 1.16 -9.04
N TYR A 70 2.09 1.06 -9.55
CA TYR A 70 0.96 1.84 -9.11
C TYR A 70 -0.19 0.88 -8.86
N GLY A 71 -0.87 1.05 -7.74
CA GLY A 71 -2.08 0.32 -7.46
C GLY A 71 -2.91 1.07 -6.44
N TYR A 72 -4.19 0.73 -6.40
CA TYR A 72 -5.11 1.25 -5.42
C TYR A 72 -5.99 0.12 -4.88
N SER A 73 -6.53 0.33 -3.69
CA SER A 73 -7.54 -0.50 -3.05
C SER A 73 -8.74 0.38 -2.73
N VAL A 74 -9.94 -0.08 -3.07
CA VAL A 74 -11.20 0.62 -2.77
C VAL A 74 -12.01 -0.23 -1.80
N THR A 75 -12.34 0.35 -0.64
CA THR A 75 -13.21 -0.27 0.36
C THR A 75 -14.47 0.56 0.52
N VAL A 76 -15.64 -0.08 0.48
CA VAL A 76 -16.93 0.59 0.74
C VAL A 76 -17.43 0.14 2.12
N GLY A 77 -17.49 1.09 3.05
CA GLY A 77 -17.96 0.85 4.41
C GLY A 77 -19.49 0.78 4.51
N PRO A 78 -20.03 0.46 5.71
CA PRO A 78 -21.46 0.51 5.99
C PRO A 78 -22.11 1.89 5.76
N ASP A 79 -21.30 2.95 5.79
CA ASP A 79 -21.70 4.33 5.50
C ASP A 79 -21.79 4.62 3.99
N GLY A 80 -21.46 3.65 3.13
CA GLY A 80 -21.53 3.73 1.68
C GLY A 80 -20.47 4.61 1.04
N LYS A 81 -19.54 5.19 1.81
CA LYS A 81 -18.48 6.04 1.27
C LYS A 81 -17.28 5.20 0.84
N PRO A 82 -16.77 5.37 -0.39
CA PRO A 82 -15.56 4.68 -0.82
C PRO A 82 -14.33 5.27 -0.13
N VAL A 83 -13.47 4.39 0.39
CA VAL A 83 -12.15 4.72 0.88
C VAL A 83 -11.14 4.16 -0.11
N VAL A 84 -10.48 5.06 -0.84
CA VAL A 84 -9.40 4.71 -1.78
C VAL A 84 -8.06 4.78 -1.07
N ARG A 85 -7.22 3.76 -1.25
CA ARG A 85 -5.85 3.71 -0.74
C ARG A 85 -4.90 3.38 -1.87
N GLU A 86 -3.93 4.23 -2.11
CA GLU A 86 -2.91 4.04 -3.14
C GLU A 86 -1.66 3.38 -2.56
N PHE A 87 -0.92 2.65 -3.39
CA PHE A 87 0.35 2.02 -3.06
C PHE A 87 1.26 1.92 -4.30
N GLY A 88 2.54 1.61 -4.06
CA GLY A 88 3.57 1.54 -5.10
C GLY A 88 4.54 2.71 -5.04
N ASN A 89 5.27 2.94 -6.12
CA ASN A 89 6.32 3.97 -6.20
C ASN A 89 6.03 5.07 -7.22
N ILE A 90 4.80 5.12 -7.72
CA ILE A 90 4.26 6.20 -8.55
C ILE A 90 3.15 6.87 -7.76
N LYS A 91 3.22 8.20 -7.61
CA LYS A 91 2.08 9.00 -7.17
C LYS A 91 1.54 9.79 -8.36
N PRO A 92 0.36 9.44 -8.87
CA PRO A 92 -0.22 10.16 -9.99
C PRO A 92 -0.60 11.57 -9.56
N SER A 93 -0.54 12.50 -10.50
CA SER A 93 -0.98 13.87 -10.30
C SER A 93 -2.48 13.90 -10.06
N LEU A 94 -2.90 14.10 -8.81
CA LEU A 94 -4.31 14.35 -8.50
C LEU A 94 -4.68 15.71 -9.11
N ARG A 95 -5.25 15.69 -10.33
CA ARG A 95 -5.70 16.85 -11.16
C ARG A 95 -4.68 17.47 -12.13
N GLY A 96 -3.60 16.79 -12.49
CA GLY A 96 -2.67 17.24 -13.55
C GLY A 96 -1.92 18.54 -13.23
N ARG A 97 -1.85 18.95 -11.96
CA ARG A 97 -1.18 20.19 -11.51
C ARG A 97 0.20 19.96 -10.93
N GLU A 98 0.48 18.73 -10.47
CA GLU A 98 1.77 18.36 -9.88
C GLU A 98 2.51 17.36 -10.77
N PRO A 99 3.85 17.45 -10.87
CA PRO A 99 4.65 16.42 -11.52
C PRO A 99 4.40 15.06 -10.88
N ILE A 100 4.41 13.99 -11.68
CA ILE A 100 4.35 12.63 -11.14
C ILE A 100 5.55 12.40 -10.25
N GLU A 101 5.31 12.07 -8.99
CA GLU A 101 6.38 11.72 -8.07
C GLU A 101 6.76 10.25 -8.28
N LEU A 102 7.99 10.04 -8.76
CA LEU A 102 8.61 8.75 -8.90
C LEU A 102 9.62 8.57 -7.78
N SER A 103 9.43 7.53 -6.98
CA SER A 103 10.36 7.16 -5.91
C SER A 103 11.08 5.85 -6.24
N GLU A 104 12.29 5.71 -5.73
CA GLU A 104 12.95 4.41 -5.69
C GLU A 104 12.27 3.49 -4.65
N LYS A 105 11.74 4.06 -3.57
CA LYS A 105 11.07 3.34 -2.48
C LYS A 105 9.59 3.21 -2.78
N ARG A 106 9.06 1.99 -2.66
CA ARG A 106 7.62 1.72 -2.78
C ARG A 106 6.91 2.03 -1.47
N GLU A 107 5.74 2.62 -1.55
CA GLU A 107 4.80 2.62 -0.45
C GLU A 107 4.08 1.26 -0.42
N PRO A 108 4.16 0.51 0.70
CA PRO A 108 3.34 -0.68 0.90
C PRO A 108 1.87 -0.31 1.11
N LEU A 109 0.97 -1.24 0.81
CA LEU A 109 -0.40 -1.13 1.25
C LEU A 109 -0.44 -1.32 2.78
N VAL A 110 -1.09 -0.39 3.47
CA VAL A 110 -1.20 -0.40 4.93
C VAL A 110 -2.65 -0.17 5.35
N ASP A 111 -3.12 -1.02 6.25
CA ASP A 111 -4.38 -0.83 6.97
C ASP A 111 -4.10 -0.54 8.45
N VAL A 112 -4.84 0.41 9.01
CA VAL A 112 -4.77 0.80 10.42
C VAL A 112 -6.15 0.61 11.05
N PHE A 113 -6.19 -0.19 12.10
CA PHE A 113 -7.40 -0.47 12.87
C PHE A 113 -7.28 0.16 14.26
N ASP A 114 -8.21 1.07 14.56
CA ASP A 114 -8.35 1.65 15.89
C ASP A 114 -9.28 0.76 16.73
N GLU A 115 -8.71 -0.24 17.40
CA GLU A 115 -9.48 -1.16 18.25
C GLU A 115 -9.66 -0.57 19.67
N LYS A 116 -10.46 -1.21 20.53
CA LYS A 116 -10.80 -0.66 21.85
C LYS A 116 -9.56 -0.32 22.70
N ASP A 117 -8.65 -1.28 22.85
CA ASP A 117 -7.52 -1.20 23.79
C ASP A 117 -6.15 -1.10 23.09
N GLN A 118 -6.13 -1.19 21.76
CA GLN A 118 -4.92 -1.26 20.96
C GLN A 118 -5.12 -0.67 19.57
N VAL A 119 -4.02 -0.32 18.92
CA VAL A 119 -3.95 -0.02 17.49
C VAL A 119 -3.31 -1.22 16.81
N ARG A 120 -3.94 -1.72 15.74
CA ARG A 120 -3.39 -2.79 14.90
C ARG A 120 -3.08 -2.26 13.51
N ILE A 121 -1.89 -2.54 13.01
CA ILE A 121 -1.39 -2.07 11.72
C ILE A 121 -0.96 -3.28 10.91
N ILE A 122 -1.49 -3.40 9.71
CA ILE A 122 -1.16 -4.49 8.78
C ILE A 122 -0.50 -3.86 7.55
N ALA A 123 0.69 -4.32 7.19
CA ALA A 123 1.44 -3.84 6.04
C ALA A 123 1.85 -4.99 5.11
N GLU A 124 1.65 -4.79 3.80
CA GLU A 124 2.02 -5.76 2.77
C GLU A 124 3.45 -5.50 2.25
N LEU A 125 4.34 -6.45 2.51
CA LEU A 125 5.76 -6.42 2.15
C LEU A 125 6.16 -7.72 1.44
N PRO A 126 5.61 -8.01 0.23
CA PRO A 126 5.90 -9.26 -0.47
C PRO A 126 7.37 -9.34 -0.90
N GLY A 127 7.99 -10.50 -0.68
CA GLY A 127 9.38 -10.77 -1.06
C GLY A 127 10.42 -10.00 -0.25
N VAL A 128 10.05 -9.55 0.96
CA VAL A 128 10.97 -8.97 1.94
C VAL A 128 11.35 -10.06 2.96
N GLU A 129 12.59 -10.06 3.41
CA GLU A 129 13.03 -10.91 4.51
C GLU A 129 12.82 -10.15 5.83
N LYS A 130 12.45 -10.88 6.89
CA LYS A 130 12.08 -10.29 8.18
C LYS A 130 13.18 -9.39 8.74
N GLU A 131 14.43 -9.82 8.56
CA GLU A 131 15.65 -9.21 9.06
C GLU A 131 15.91 -7.84 8.42
N ASN A 132 15.31 -7.57 7.25
CA ASN A 132 15.45 -6.31 6.52
C ASN A 132 14.36 -5.29 6.87
N ILE A 133 13.39 -5.65 7.71
CA ILE A 133 12.28 -4.77 8.12
C ILE A 133 12.72 -3.96 9.35
N ASN A 134 12.73 -2.64 9.19
CA ASN A 134 12.95 -1.70 10.28
C ASN A 134 11.62 -1.07 10.69
N LEU A 135 11.37 -1.06 12.00
CA LEU A 135 10.21 -0.44 12.61
C LEU A 135 10.69 0.61 13.61
N ASN A 136 10.24 1.85 13.44
CA ASN A 136 10.54 2.94 14.36
C ASN A 136 9.27 3.65 14.80
N LEU A 137 9.08 3.81 16.10
CA LEU A 137 7.97 4.59 16.64
C LEU A 137 8.50 6.00 16.94
N GLU A 138 7.98 6.99 16.25
CA GLU A 138 8.38 8.40 16.35
C GLU A 138 7.15 9.23 16.74
N ASP A 139 7.12 9.76 17.95
CA ASP A 139 6.01 10.51 18.53
C ASP A 139 4.65 9.78 18.37
N LYS A 140 3.81 10.26 17.45
CA LYS A 140 2.48 9.71 17.13
C LYS A 140 2.46 8.96 15.79
N SER A 141 3.61 8.47 15.34
CA SER A 141 3.74 7.81 14.03
C SER A 141 4.60 6.55 14.10
N LEU A 142 4.23 5.54 13.30
CA LEU A 142 5.04 4.35 13.08
C LEU A 142 5.67 4.43 11.68
N VAL A 143 7.00 4.38 11.63
CA VAL A 143 7.78 4.30 10.40
C VAL A 143 8.10 2.85 10.10
N ILE A 144 7.78 2.42 8.87
CA ILE A 144 8.09 1.10 8.32
C ILE A 144 9.07 1.31 7.15
N SER A 145 10.27 0.75 7.23
CA SER A 145 11.26 0.89 6.17
C SER A 145 12.02 -0.41 5.86
N VAL A 146 12.35 -0.58 4.58
CA VAL A 146 13.14 -1.70 4.05
C VAL A 146 14.09 -1.12 3.00
N GLU A 147 15.38 -1.41 3.09
CA GLU A 147 16.40 -0.85 2.17
C GLU A 147 16.84 -1.84 1.07
N ALA A 148 16.73 -3.15 1.31
CA ALA A 148 17.12 -4.19 0.36
C ALA A 148 16.37 -5.52 0.59
N PRO A 149 16.25 -6.39 -0.43
CA PRO A 149 16.51 -6.11 -1.86
C PRO A 149 15.38 -5.26 -2.50
N ARG A 150 14.24 -5.15 -1.82
CA ARG A 150 13.12 -4.28 -2.22
C ARG A 150 13.06 -3.09 -1.29
N LYS A 151 13.03 -1.88 -1.85
CA LYS A 151 12.94 -0.66 -1.06
C LYS A 151 11.48 -0.34 -0.74
N TYR A 152 11.16 -0.28 0.53
CA TYR A 152 9.85 0.15 1.03
C TYR A 152 10.00 1.27 2.04
N TYR A 153 9.07 2.22 2.03
CA TYR A 153 8.97 3.26 3.05
C TYR A 153 7.51 3.66 3.25
N LYS A 154 7.06 3.67 4.51
CA LYS A 154 5.78 4.28 4.90
C LYS A 154 5.93 4.92 6.27
N LYS A 155 5.43 6.13 6.40
CA LYS A 155 5.10 6.73 7.71
C LYS A 155 3.60 6.60 7.92
N VAL A 156 3.22 5.96 9.02
CA VAL A 156 1.84 5.69 9.40
C VAL A 156 1.51 6.56 10.61
N GLU A 157 0.65 7.56 10.43
CA GLU A 157 0.12 8.36 11.53
C GLU A 157 -0.82 7.51 12.38
N LEU A 158 -0.58 7.49 13.70
CA LEU A 158 -1.39 6.71 14.62
C LEU A 158 -2.63 7.50 15.02
N PRO A 159 -3.80 6.86 15.11
CA PRO A 159 -5.05 7.55 15.48
C PRO A 159 -5.00 8.10 16.91
N THR A 160 -4.23 7.46 17.79
CA THR A 160 -4.14 7.78 19.21
C THR A 160 -2.73 7.55 19.76
N GLU A 161 -2.50 7.99 20.99
CA GLU A 161 -1.26 7.74 21.71
C GLU A 161 -1.15 6.27 22.14
N VAL A 162 0.06 5.73 22.03
CA VAL A 162 0.34 4.32 22.28
C VAL A 162 1.52 4.13 23.22
N LYS A 163 1.58 2.96 23.87
CA LYS A 163 2.67 2.59 24.78
C LYS A 163 3.79 1.89 23.99
N ALA A 164 4.94 2.55 23.83
CA ALA A 164 6.07 2.06 23.03
C ALA A 164 6.60 0.68 23.47
N ASP A 165 6.57 0.40 24.77
CA ASP A 165 7.00 -0.88 25.37
C ASP A 165 6.03 -2.04 25.10
N SER A 166 4.84 -1.76 24.56
CA SER A 166 3.79 -2.75 24.31
C SER A 166 3.75 -3.28 22.87
N ILE A 167 4.64 -2.80 22.00
CA ILE A 167 4.69 -3.18 20.59
C ILE A 167 4.92 -4.68 20.46
N LYS A 168 4.07 -5.32 19.66
CA LYS A 168 4.25 -6.69 19.18
C LYS A 168 4.18 -6.68 17.67
N ALA A 169 5.08 -7.40 17.03
CA ALA A 169 5.11 -7.55 15.58
C ALA A 169 5.26 -9.02 15.20
N SER A 170 4.53 -9.44 14.16
CA SER A 170 4.69 -10.75 13.53
C SER A 170 4.79 -10.56 12.02
N TYR A 171 5.59 -11.39 11.36
CA TYR A 171 5.77 -11.35 9.91
C TYR A 171 5.64 -12.75 9.34
N LYS A 172 4.68 -12.92 8.43
CA LYS A 172 4.40 -14.21 7.80
C LYS A 172 3.91 -14.00 6.38
N ASN A 173 4.49 -14.72 5.43
CA ASN A 173 4.06 -14.76 4.02
C ASN A 173 3.94 -13.36 3.38
N GLY A 174 4.87 -12.45 3.66
CA GLY A 174 4.80 -11.09 3.12
C GLY A 174 3.91 -10.12 3.91
N ILE A 175 3.23 -10.56 4.96
CA ILE A 175 2.34 -9.72 5.76
C ILE A 175 2.99 -9.41 7.11
N LEU A 176 3.15 -8.12 7.39
CA LEU A 176 3.60 -7.59 8.67
C LEU A 176 2.38 -7.15 9.48
N ASP A 177 2.18 -7.78 10.63
CA ASP A 177 1.08 -7.48 11.56
C ASP A 177 1.66 -6.95 12.87
N ILE A 178 1.32 -5.70 13.19
CA ILE A 178 1.84 -4.94 14.32
C ILE A 178 0.68 -4.57 15.22
N THR A 179 0.85 -4.77 16.52
CA THR A 179 -0.15 -4.42 17.54
C THR A 179 0.52 -3.60 18.63
N ILE A 180 -0.08 -2.48 19.00
CA ILE A 180 0.44 -1.55 20.01
C ILE A 180 -0.70 -1.16 20.94
N LYS A 181 -0.53 -1.28 22.26
CA LYS A 181 -1.56 -0.89 23.22
C LYS A 181 -1.69 0.62 23.29
N LYS A 182 -2.93 1.10 23.46
CA LYS A 182 -3.22 2.52 23.68
C LYS A 182 -2.73 2.98 25.06
N THR A 183 -2.33 4.24 25.15
CA THR A 183 -2.13 4.90 26.45
C THR A 183 -3.45 4.86 27.23
N GLY A 184 -3.44 4.35 28.47
CA GLY A 184 -4.66 4.15 29.27
C GLY A 184 -5.39 2.81 29.09
N ALA A 185 -4.98 1.94 28.16
CA ALA A 185 -5.49 0.56 28.12
C ALA A 185 -5.03 -0.21 29.37
N GLU A 186 -5.95 -0.48 30.30
CA GLU A 186 -5.71 -1.27 31.50
C GLU A 186 -5.76 -2.77 31.17
N LYS A 187 -4.95 -3.57 31.88
CA LYS A 187 -5.16 -5.03 31.89
C LYS A 187 -6.53 -5.27 32.56
N PRO A 188 -7.40 -6.14 32.04
CA PRO A 188 -8.59 -6.54 32.80
C PRO A 188 -8.12 -7.11 34.13
N GLN A 189 -8.33 -6.37 35.22
CA GLN A 189 -8.10 -6.86 36.58
C GLN A 189 -9.23 -7.84 36.89
N GLY A 190 -9.14 -9.06 36.38
CA GLY A 190 -9.96 -10.15 36.85
C GLY A 190 -9.58 -10.44 38.30
N GLN A 191 -10.39 -9.98 39.26
CA GLN A 191 -10.28 -10.45 40.62
C GLN A 191 -10.77 -11.90 40.67
N LYS A 192 -9.93 -12.78 41.22
CA LYS A 192 -10.31 -14.17 41.49
C LYS A 192 -11.27 -14.17 42.67
N ILE A 193 -12.57 -14.25 42.40
CA ILE A 193 -13.59 -14.43 43.44
C ILE A 193 -13.46 -15.86 43.96
N LYS A 194 -13.16 -16.02 45.26
CA LYS A 194 -13.27 -17.32 45.93
C LYS A 194 -14.75 -17.55 46.25
N ILE A 195 -15.23 -18.73 45.88
CA ILE A 195 -16.55 -19.24 46.27
C ILE A 195 -16.39 -19.86 47.67
N GLU A 196 -17.30 -19.54 48.59
CA GLU A 196 -17.49 -20.26 49.87
C GLU A 196 -18.34 -21.51 49.65
#